data_AF-C4RMJ9-F1
#
_entry.id   AF-C4RMJ9-F1
#
_cell.length_a   1.000
_cell.length_b   1.000
_cell.length_c   1.000
_cell.angle_alpha   90.00
_cell.angle_beta   90.00
_cell.angle_gamma   90.00
#
_symmetry.space_group_name_H-M   'P 1'
#
loop_
_entity.id
_entity.type
_entity.pdbx_description
1 polymer ?
#
loop_
_entity_poly.entity_id
_entity_poly.type
_entity_poly.pdbx_seq_one_letter_code
_entity_poly.pdbx_strand_id
1 'polypeptide(L)'
;MFARQRPPELDRRVAGAAVAVAGVRAARSPGRWLRNGVVLGVAVAVAFSIAAEGLFFTALALGVFLPIWALHPGRRAQARAALPAFLRGLGVTTLTAGALLAYPLWLHFAGPQRFHGTGFDPVIHAEDIAAYAAYPRRSLAGEAGLGTSLAPNPTEENSFFGVPLLLLAAVCLGYLWRRDRALRATVAALGGTAVVFAVLSWGPRAKWAGRHTDTPLPFLLLDNLPVVNAALPARLALIVAPVFGVLLAYTVDRLRADPPRRRAVRAAWGLGLAVALLPLLPTPLLTGVREPVPAFITAGTWREYVSPGGTLTPLPLTLDVTPDGQRWQAYALAHRQGEFRIPAGFFLGPGGPDGRGRIGPPPRTFDTLMDQAGRTGLVPIVTEGSIRLSLADLRYWGVEVVVLADRVHGAKYDLDEDALRRTATALLGPPQRVDDVWLWRVPPA
;
A
#
# COMPACT_ATOMS: atom_id res chain seq x y z
N MET A 1 16.39 -2.63 -48.69
CA MET A 1 17.51 -1.80 -48.21
C MET A 1 16.91 -0.70 -47.34
N PHE A 2 17.50 -0.44 -46.18
CA PHE A 2 16.97 0.30 -45.01
C PHE A 2 15.90 -0.43 -44.18
N ALA A 3 15.87 -0.33 -42.86
CA ALA A 3 16.90 -0.42 -41.82
C ALA A 3 16.07 -0.66 -40.54
N ARG A 4 16.34 -1.75 -39.81
CA ARG A 4 15.70 -2.03 -38.51
C ARG A 4 16.13 -0.97 -37.50
N GLN A 5 15.21 -0.10 -37.09
CA GLN A 5 15.36 0.69 -35.86
C GLN A 5 14.75 -0.10 -34.70
N ARG A 6 15.61 -0.52 -33.77
CA ARG A 6 15.19 -0.99 -32.43
C ARG A 6 14.87 0.25 -31.59
N PRO A 7 13.76 0.29 -30.83
CA PRO A 7 13.59 1.31 -29.81
C PRO A 7 14.50 1.03 -28.59
N PRO A 8 15.04 2.09 -27.96
CA PRO A 8 15.92 2.01 -26.80
C PRO A 8 15.14 1.83 -25.49
N GLU A 9 15.81 1.20 -24.53
CA GLU A 9 15.71 1.47 -23.08
C GLU A 9 14.38 1.20 -22.35
N LEU A 10 14.21 -0.08 -22.02
CA LEU A 10 13.45 -0.55 -20.86
C LEU A 10 14.30 -0.36 -19.58
N ASP A 11 14.65 0.89 -19.23
CA ASP A 11 15.45 1.22 -18.04
C ASP A 11 14.70 2.11 -17.04
N ARG A 12 13.52 1.64 -16.59
CA ARG A 12 12.69 2.33 -15.58
C ARG A 12 12.29 1.48 -14.38
N ARG A 13 12.89 0.30 -14.17
CA ARG A 13 12.58 -0.58 -13.02
C ARG A 13 13.73 -0.80 -12.04
N VAL A 14 14.75 0.07 -12.06
CA VAL A 14 15.98 -0.11 -11.26
C VAL A 14 16.06 0.83 -10.04
N ALA A 15 15.11 1.76 -9.85
CA ALA A 15 15.19 2.78 -8.80
C ALA A 15 15.33 2.19 -7.37
N GLY A 16 14.59 1.14 -7.02
CA GLY A 16 14.67 0.51 -5.69
C GLY A 16 15.94 -0.32 -5.47
N ALA A 17 16.42 -1.02 -6.51
CA ALA A 17 17.67 -1.77 -6.46
C ALA A 17 18.90 -0.85 -6.43
N ALA A 18 18.81 0.33 -7.05
CA ALA A 18 19.87 1.34 -7.05
C ALA A 18 20.13 1.89 -5.64
N VAL A 19 19.11 2.05 -4.78
CA VAL A 19 19.29 2.54 -3.40
C VAL A 19 20.06 1.53 -2.53
N ALA A 20 19.69 0.25 -2.59
CA ALA A 20 20.37 -0.81 -1.85
C ALA A 20 21.79 -1.07 -2.38
N VAL A 21 21.97 -1.07 -3.70
CA VAL A 21 23.30 -1.27 -4.33
C VAL A 21 24.21 -0.06 -4.15
N ALA A 22 23.68 1.17 -4.20
CA ALA A 22 24.44 2.40 -3.92
C ALA A 22 24.86 2.45 -2.44
N GLY A 23 23.97 2.11 -1.50
CA GLY A 23 24.28 2.04 -0.07
C GLY A 23 25.35 0.99 0.28
N VAL A 24 25.31 -0.18 -0.38
CA VAL A 24 26.31 -1.25 -0.17
C VAL A 24 27.65 -0.94 -0.84
N ARG A 25 27.67 -0.32 -2.04
CA ARG A 25 28.93 0.14 -2.67
C ARG A 25 29.55 1.30 -1.92
N ALA A 26 28.72 2.19 -1.39
CA ALA A 26 29.10 3.27 -0.51
C ALA A 26 29.81 2.73 0.75
N ALA A 27 29.17 1.86 1.53
CA ALA A 27 29.73 1.34 2.79
C ALA A 27 31.10 0.62 2.66
N ARG A 28 31.47 0.16 1.45
CA ARG A 28 32.69 -0.64 1.21
C ARG A 28 33.96 0.14 0.90
N SER A 29 33.91 1.46 0.70
CA SER A 29 35.10 2.26 0.38
C SER A 29 35.61 3.03 1.61
N PRO A 30 36.75 2.64 2.23
CA PRO A 30 37.35 3.38 3.33
C PRO A 30 37.54 4.86 2.93
N GLY A 31 37.13 5.78 3.81
CA GLY A 31 37.31 7.24 3.61
C GLY A 31 36.19 7.98 2.87
N ARG A 32 35.19 7.30 2.29
CA ARG A 32 34.10 7.97 1.55
C ARG A 32 32.78 8.12 2.33
N TRP A 33 32.78 7.84 3.63
CA TRP A 33 31.59 7.81 4.50
C TRP A 33 30.72 9.08 4.40
N LEU A 34 31.32 10.26 4.18
CA LEU A 34 30.59 11.52 3.97
C LEU A 34 29.76 11.49 2.68
N ARG A 35 30.42 11.34 1.52
CA ARG A 35 29.75 11.25 0.21
C ARG A 35 28.67 10.17 0.20
N ASN A 36 29.02 9.03 0.76
CA ASN A 36 28.15 7.87 0.88
C ASN A 36 26.91 8.14 1.71
N GLY A 37 27.08 8.81 2.86
CA GLY A 37 25.97 9.21 3.70
C GLY A 37 25.07 10.23 3.02
N VAL A 38 25.64 11.20 2.29
CA VAL A 38 24.86 12.17 1.52
C VAL A 38 24.02 11.49 0.43
N VAL A 39 24.64 10.62 -0.37
CA VAL A 39 23.94 9.86 -1.42
C VAL A 39 22.83 8.99 -0.83
N LEU A 40 23.11 8.29 0.27
CA LEU A 40 22.10 7.48 0.94
C LEU A 40 20.98 8.34 1.54
N GLY A 41 21.30 9.51 2.10
CA GLY A 41 20.31 10.43 2.68
C GLY A 41 19.38 11.01 1.62
N VAL A 42 19.91 11.40 0.46
CA VAL A 42 19.10 11.79 -0.71
C VAL A 42 18.23 10.62 -1.18
N ALA A 43 18.81 9.42 -1.27
CA ALA A 43 18.06 8.23 -1.66
C ALA A 43 16.93 7.88 -0.69
N VAL A 44 17.15 8.05 0.63
CA VAL A 44 16.13 7.91 1.67
C VAL A 44 15.03 8.95 1.49
N ALA A 45 15.38 10.22 1.22
CA ALA A 45 14.39 11.26 0.96
C ALA A 45 13.53 10.96 -0.26
N VAL A 46 14.15 10.55 -1.38
CA VAL A 46 13.42 10.13 -2.59
C VAL A 46 12.55 8.90 -2.32
N ALA A 47 13.09 7.89 -1.63
CA ALA A 47 12.33 6.68 -1.30
C ALA A 47 11.12 6.97 -0.40
N PHE A 48 11.27 7.89 0.57
CA PHE A 48 10.18 8.33 1.42
C PHE A 48 9.04 8.97 0.61
N SER A 49 9.39 9.83 -0.37
CA SER A 49 8.40 10.48 -1.25
C SER A 49 7.70 9.53 -2.22
N ILE A 50 8.27 8.36 -2.51
CA ILE A 50 7.67 7.36 -3.40
C ILE A 50 6.84 6.35 -2.60
N ALA A 51 7.43 5.78 -1.54
CA ALA A 51 6.85 4.70 -0.76
C ALA A 51 7.42 4.71 0.66
N ALA A 52 6.92 5.61 1.51
CA ALA A 52 7.32 5.72 2.91
C ALA A 52 7.18 4.38 3.67
N GLU A 53 6.11 3.63 3.44
CA GLU A 53 5.87 2.32 4.04
C GLU A 53 6.90 1.27 3.60
N GLY A 54 7.24 1.24 2.30
CA GLY A 54 8.28 0.34 1.79
C GLY A 54 9.67 0.66 2.35
N LEU A 55 9.97 1.95 2.53
CA LEU A 55 11.19 2.40 3.21
C LEU A 55 11.20 1.97 4.68
N PHE A 56 10.07 2.08 5.37
CA PHE A 56 9.90 1.62 6.74
C PHE A 56 10.16 0.12 6.88
N PHE A 57 9.55 -0.71 6.02
CA PHE A 57 9.80 -2.16 5.99
C PHE A 57 11.25 -2.50 5.68
N THR A 58 11.89 -1.75 4.77
CA THR A 58 13.32 -1.91 4.48
C THR A 58 14.18 -1.61 5.71
N ALA A 59 13.87 -0.53 6.42
CA ALA A 59 14.58 -0.15 7.65
C ALA A 59 14.40 -1.20 8.75
N LEU A 60 13.18 -1.72 8.95
CA LEU A 60 12.89 -2.80 9.89
C LEU A 60 13.64 -4.09 9.52
N ALA A 61 13.60 -4.50 8.25
CA ALA A 61 14.31 -5.67 7.75
C ALA A 61 15.82 -5.56 7.99
N LEU A 62 16.41 -4.41 7.69
CA LEU A 62 17.83 -4.14 7.97
C LEU A 62 18.12 -4.08 9.48
N GLY A 63 17.19 -3.56 10.28
CA GLY A 63 17.27 -3.50 11.74
C GLY A 63 17.33 -4.88 12.41
N VAL A 64 16.74 -5.91 11.80
CA VAL A 64 16.85 -7.31 12.25
C VAL A 64 18.04 -8.02 11.60
N PHE A 65 18.21 -7.83 10.29
CA PHE A 65 19.25 -8.50 9.51
C PHE A 65 20.66 -8.14 9.97
N LEU A 66 20.96 -6.83 10.12
CA LEU A 66 22.32 -6.36 10.41
C LEU A 66 22.82 -6.81 11.78
N PRO A 67 22.04 -6.75 12.88
CA PRO A 67 22.49 -7.29 14.17
C PRO A 67 22.75 -8.80 14.14
N ILE A 68 21.87 -9.61 13.54
CA ILE A 68 22.08 -11.06 13.45
C ILE A 68 23.36 -11.35 12.66
N TRP A 69 23.56 -10.64 11.55
CA TRP A 69 24.76 -10.77 10.73
C TRP A 69 26.03 -10.35 11.47
N ALA A 70 25.99 -9.19 12.15
CA ALA A 70 27.13 -8.60 12.84
C ALA A 70 27.54 -9.36 14.10
N LEU A 71 26.57 -9.95 14.81
CA LEU A 71 26.83 -10.74 16.03
C LEU A 71 27.32 -12.16 15.72
N HIS A 72 27.13 -12.64 14.49
CA HIS A 72 27.61 -13.97 14.08
C HIS A 72 29.14 -14.10 14.29
N PRO A 73 29.64 -15.19 14.91
CA PRO A 73 31.04 -15.32 15.29
C PRO A 73 32.03 -15.08 14.15
N GLY A 74 31.73 -15.58 12.95
CA GLY A 74 32.58 -15.41 11.76
C GLY A 74 32.62 -14.00 11.16
N ARG A 75 31.79 -13.06 11.62
CA ARG A 75 31.74 -11.67 11.11
C ARG A 75 31.92 -10.61 12.19
N ARG A 76 31.86 -10.98 13.46
CA ARG A 76 31.91 -10.06 14.61
C ARG A 76 33.12 -9.12 14.61
N ALA A 77 34.32 -9.63 14.34
CA ALA A 77 35.53 -8.81 14.27
C ALA A 77 35.46 -7.79 13.12
N GLN A 78 35.04 -8.23 11.93
CA GLN A 78 34.87 -7.36 10.76
C GLN A 78 33.80 -6.30 10.99
N ALA A 79 32.66 -6.69 11.59
CA ALA A 79 31.58 -5.77 11.91
C ALA A 79 32.01 -4.71 12.92
N ARG A 80 32.74 -5.11 13.97
CA ARG A 80 33.29 -4.18 14.97
C ARG A 80 34.26 -3.17 14.35
N ALA A 81 35.10 -3.61 13.41
CA ALA A 81 36.02 -2.73 12.69
C ALA A 81 35.29 -1.74 11.76
N ALA A 82 34.19 -2.17 11.13
CA ALA A 82 33.40 -1.32 10.23
C ALA A 82 32.45 -0.36 10.97
N LEU A 83 32.11 -0.65 12.23
CA LEU A 83 31.10 0.06 13.01
C LEU A 83 31.32 1.58 13.07
N PRO A 84 32.54 2.12 13.33
CA PRO A 84 32.72 3.58 13.40
C PRO A 84 32.43 4.28 12.06
N ALA A 85 32.90 3.71 10.95
CA ALA A 85 32.66 4.28 9.63
C ALA A 85 31.18 4.17 9.22
N PHE A 86 30.53 3.06 9.58
CA PHE A 86 29.09 2.86 9.39
C PHE A 86 28.28 3.91 10.17
N LEU A 87 28.56 4.11 11.46
CA LEU A 87 27.86 5.09 12.30
C LEU A 87 28.07 6.53 11.80
N ARG A 88 29.27 6.87 11.32
CA ARG A 88 29.53 8.18 10.69
C ARG A 88 28.71 8.37 9.42
N GLY A 89 28.69 7.37 8.53
CA GLY A 89 27.89 7.41 7.30
C GLY A 89 26.39 7.48 7.60
N LEU A 90 25.92 6.75 8.61
CA LEU A 90 24.54 6.79 9.08
C LEU A 90 24.20 8.16 9.65
N GLY A 91 25.09 8.77 10.44
CA GLY A 91 24.91 10.15 10.94
C GLY A 91 24.73 11.16 9.80
N VAL A 92 25.57 11.10 8.77
CA VAL A 92 25.44 11.97 7.58
C VAL A 92 24.15 11.67 6.80
N THR A 93 23.77 10.40 6.70
CA THR A 93 22.51 9.96 6.08
C THR A 93 21.33 10.59 6.80
N THR A 94 21.27 10.47 8.13
CA THR A 94 20.22 11.02 8.98
C THR A 94 20.15 12.54 8.87
N LEU A 95 21.29 13.23 8.88
CA LEU A 95 21.32 14.69 8.71
C LEU A 95 20.81 15.12 7.33
N THR A 96 21.26 14.45 6.27
CA THR A 96 20.87 14.79 4.90
C THR A 96 19.38 14.49 4.67
N ALA A 97 18.91 13.29 5.02
CA ALA A 97 17.51 12.91 4.90
C ALA A 97 16.62 13.78 5.80
N GLY A 98 17.06 14.03 7.04
CA GLY A 98 16.34 14.86 8.00
C GLY A 98 16.18 16.31 7.53
N ALA A 99 17.22 16.89 6.92
CA ALA A 99 17.12 18.23 6.33
C ALA A 99 16.15 18.27 5.14
N LEU A 100 16.25 17.30 4.21
CA LEU A 100 15.38 17.24 3.03
C LEU A 100 13.92 16.93 3.38
N LEU A 101 13.70 16.11 4.42
CA LEU A 101 12.39 15.67 4.85
C LEU A 101 11.86 16.46 6.06
N ALA A 102 12.53 17.53 6.50
CA ALA A 102 12.14 18.27 7.70
C ALA A 102 10.68 18.73 7.64
N TYR A 103 10.27 19.35 6.52
CA TYR A 103 8.90 19.81 6.33
C TYR A 103 7.89 18.66 6.16
N PRO A 104 8.10 17.65 5.28
CA PRO A 104 7.22 16.49 5.20
C PRO A 104 7.05 15.73 6.52
N LEU A 105 8.13 15.53 7.29
CA LEU A 105 8.08 14.84 8.58
C LEU A 105 7.38 15.69 9.63
N TRP A 106 7.62 17.00 9.65
CA TRP A 106 6.86 17.92 10.49
C TRP A 106 5.37 17.84 10.17
N LEU A 107 4.98 17.89 8.89
CA LEU A 107 3.57 17.79 8.49
C LEU A 107 2.97 16.44 8.91
N HIS A 108 3.71 15.35 8.73
CA HIS A 108 3.26 13.99 9.05
C HIS A 108 3.06 13.76 10.56
N PHE A 109 3.97 14.26 11.40
CA PHE A 109 3.95 13.96 12.85
C PHE A 109 3.42 15.09 13.73
N ALA A 110 3.55 16.34 13.30
CA ALA A 110 3.25 17.54 14.08
C ALA A 110 2.35 18.55 13.34
N GLY A 111 1.98 18.27 12.10
CA GLY A 111 1.17 19.14 11.26
C GLY A 111 -0.29 19.25 11.71
N PRO A 112 -1.04 20.18 11.11
CA PRO A 112 -2.49 20.24 11.29
C PRO A 112 -3.13 18.94 10.81
N GLN A 113 -4.28 18.59 11.40
CA GLN A 113 -5.02 17.35 11.10
C GLN A 113 -4.23 16.06 11.31
N ARG A 114 -3.17 16.08 12.13
CA ARG A 114 -2.47 14.87 12.56
C ARG A 114 -3.41 13.91 13.29
N PHE A 115 -3.15 12.62 13.12
CA PHE A 115 -3.80 11.53 13.83
C PHE A 115 -2.75 10.49 14.22
N HIS A 116 -3.11 9.56 15.09
CA HIS A 116 -2.23 8.46 15.47
C HIS A 116 -2.82 7.12 15.01
N GLY A 117 -1.94 6.17 14.73
CA GLY A 117 -2.31 4.83 14.27
C GLY A 117 -3.15 4.81 12.99
N THR A 118 -3.58 3.60 12.62
CA THR A 118 -4.60 3.43 11.58
C THR A 118 -6.00 3.36 12.19
N GLY A 119 -7.01 3.58 11.35
CA GLY A 119 -8.40 3.25 11.67
C GLY A 119 -8.73 1.77 11.46
N PHE A 120 -7.75 0.95 11.10
CA PHE A 120 -7.92 -0.47 10.84
C PHE A 120 -7.59 -1.27 12.09
N ASP A 121 -8.40 -2.30 12.36
CA ASP A 121 -8.14 -3.22 13.45
C ASP A 121 -6.95 -4.14 13.08
N PRO A 122 -5.86 -4.15 13.87
CA PRO A 122 -4.68 -4.98 13.62
C PRO A 122 -4.97 -6.48 13.78
N VAL A 123 -6.01 -6.87 14.53
CA VAL A 123 -6.48 -8.26 14.61
C VAL A 123 -7.11 -8.68 13.28
N ILE A 124 -7.93 -7.81 12.68
CA ILE A 124 -8.60 -8.09 11.40
C ILE A 124 -7.59 -8.10 10.26
N HIS A 125 -6.62 -7.17 10.28
CA HIS A 125 -5.60 -7.00 9.24
C HIS A 125 -4.28 -7.72 9.56
N ALA A 126 -4.38 -8.84 10.27
CA ALA A 126 -3.29 -9.77 10.51
C ALA A 126 -3.23 -10.86 9.43
N GLU A 127 -2.03 -11.37 9.18
CA GLU A 127 -1.83 -12.50 8.28
C GLU A 127 -2.37 -13.79 8.91
N ASP A 128 -3.05 -14.60 8.11
CA ASP A 128 -3.40 -15.96 8.52
C ASP A 128 -2.16 -16.86 8.42
N ILE A 129 -1.87 -17.65 9.45
CA ILE A 129 -0.72 -18.57 9.42
C ILE A 129 -0.83 -19.55 8.25
N ALA A 130 -2.05 -19.99 7.92
CA ALA A 130 -2.29 -20.88 6.79
C ALA A 130 -2.06 -20.20 5.42
N ALA A 131 -2.08 -18.86 5.35
CA ALA A 131 -1.85 -18.12 4.10
C ALA A 131 -0.44 -18.37 3.54
N TYR A 132 0.57 -18.53 4.40
CA TYR A 132 1.95 -18.84 3.97
C TYR A 132 2.04 -20.09 3.09
N ALA A 133 1.18 -21.08 3.33
CA ALA A 133 1.12 -22.33 2.59
C ALA A 133 0.12 -22.31 1.42
N ALA A 134 -0.69 -21.25 1.31
CA ALA A 134 -1.69 -21.07 0.27
C ALA A 134 -1.15 -20.30 -0.94
N TYR A 135 -1.98 -20.16 -1.98
CA TYR A 135 -1.64 -19.43 -3.21
C TYR A 135 -2.50 -18.18 -3.40
N PRO A 136 -1.93 -17.11 -3.99
CA PRO A 136 -2.69 -15.90 -4.32
C PRO A 136 -3.79 -16.24 -5.32
N ARG A 137 -4.94 -15.56 -5.26
CA ARG A 137 -6.05 -15.80 -6.19
C ARG A 137 -5.67 -15.48 -7.64
N ARG A 138 -4.85 -14.45 -7.86
CA ARG A 138 -4.38 -14.03 -9.20
C ARG A 138 -3.01 -14.64 -9.54
N SER A 139 -2.91 -15.96 -9.41
CA SER A 139 -1.72 -16.75 -9.76
C SER A 139 -2.13 -17.99 -10.58
N LEU A 140 -1.20 -18.65 -11.27
CA LEU A 140 -1.52 -19.89 -12.01
C LEU A 140 -2.15 -20.97 -11.13
N ALA A 141 -1.68 -21.15 -9.90
CA ALA A 141 -2.33 -22.05 -8.94
C ALA A 141 -3.69 -21.52 -8.49
N GLY A 142 -3.83 -20.20 -8.33
CA GLY A 142 -5.12 -19.55 -8.07
C GLY A 142 -6.17 -19.88 -9.14
N GLU A 143 -5.84 -19.69 -10.42
CA GLU A 143 -6.71 -20.03 -11.56
C GLU A 143 -6.98 -21.54 -11.67
N ALA A 144 -6.04 -22.38 -11.24
CA ALA A 144 -6.21 -23.83 -11.18
C ALA A 144 -7.08 -24.30 -10.00
N GLY A 145 -7.69 -23.38 -9.23
CA GLY A 145 -8.60 -23.69 -8.12
C GLY A 145 -7.92 -23.91 -6.77
N LEU A 146 -6.63 -23.58 -6.64
CA LEU A 146 -5.86 -23.69 -5.39
C LEU A 146 -5.76 -22.35 -4.62
N GLY A 147 -6.40 -21.28 -5.12
CA GLY A 147 -6.48 -20.00 -4.43
C GLY A 147 -7.37 -20.06 -3.21
N THR A 148 -7.15 -19.17 -2.23
CA THR A 148 -7.95 -19.13 -0.98
C THR A 148 -8.46 -17.72 -0.66
N SER A 149 -9.30 -17.61 0.38
CA SER A 149 -9.87 -16.35 0.88
C SER A 149 -9.34 -15.97 2.26
N LEU A 150 -8.08 -16.34 2.56
CA LEU A 150 -7.51 -16.17 3.90
C LEU A 150 -7.09 -14.73 4.20
N ALA A 151 -6.80 -13.94 3.15
CA ALA A 151 -6.45 -12.53 3.29
C ALA A 151 -7.67 -11.70 3.74
N PRO A 152 -7.47 -10.65 4.56
CA PRO A 152 -8.55 -9.74 4.96
C PRO A 152 -9.28 -9.11 3.78
N ASN A 153 -8.56 -8.85 2.69
CA ASN A 153 -9.11 -8.40 1.42
C ASN A 153 -8.16 -8.81 0.27
N PRO A 154 -8.59 -8.72 -1.01
CA PRO A 154 -7.78 -9.15 -2.16
C PRO A 154 -6.47 -8.38 -2.36
N THR A 155 -6.30 -7.21 -1.75
CA THR A 155 -5.07 -6.41 -1.83
C THR A 155 -4.06 -6.76 -0.74
N GLU A 156 -4.43 -7.61 0.23
CA GLU A 156 -3.59 -8.01 1.37
C GLU A 156 -3.14 -9.49 1.24
N GLU A 157 -2.98 -10.01 0.02
CA GLU A 157 -2.41 -11.34 -0.25
C GLU A 157 -0.86 -11.32 -0.15
N ASN A 158 -0.33 -11.01 1.04
CA ASN A 158 1.09 -10.67 1.24
C ASN A 158 2.03 -11.89 1.35
N SER A 159 1.60 -12.99 2.00
CA SER A 159 2.46 -14.13 2.36
C SER A 159 2.26 -15.40 1.53
N PHE A 160 1.39 -15.38 0.53
CA PHE A 160 0.88 -16.58 -0.18
C PHE A 160 1.97 -17.25 -1.05
N PHE A 161 2.91 -17.92 -0.42
CA PHE A 161 4.10 -18.51 -1.04
C PHE A 161 3.85 -19.92 -1.56
N GLY A 162 2.88 -20.64 -0.98
CA GLY A 162 2.66 -22.04 -1.26
C GLY A 162 3.68 -22.96 -0.58
N VAL A 163 3.21 -24.17 -0.22
CA VAL A 163 4.06 -25.21 0.40
C VAL A 163 5.37 -25.46 -0.36
N PRO A 164 5.39 -25.58 -1.71
CA PRO A 164 6.62 -25.86 -2.43
C PRO A 164 7.70 -24.79 -2.30
N LEU A 165 7.33 -23.50 -2.29
CA LEU A 165 8.31 -22.42 -2.10
C LEU A 165 8.85 -22.38 -0.67
N LEU A 166 7.98 -22.61 0.33
CA LEU A 166 8.43 -22.70 1.73
C LEU A 166 9.45 -23.83 1.92
N LEU A 167 9.16 -25.02 1.39
CA LEU A 167 10.07 -26.16 1.43
C LEU A 167 11.37 -25.86 0.68
N LEU A 168 11.29 -25.26 -0.52
CA LEU A 168 12.46 -24.90 -1.29
C LEU A 168 13.32 -23.86 -0.56
N ALA A 169 12.72 -22.87 0.09
CA ALA A 169 13.43 -21.87 0.89
C ALA A 169 14.19 -22.53 2.05
N ALA A 170 13.56 -23.48 2.76
CA ALA A 170 14.21 -24.25 3.83
C ALA A 170 15.37 -25.12 3.30
N VAL A 171 15.18 -25.77 2.14
CA VAL A 171 16.24 -26.55 1.46
C VAL A 171 17.40 -25.65 1.03
N CYS A 172 17.12 -24.49 0.44
CA CYS A 172 18.14 -23.48 0.09
C CYS A 172 18.93 -23.03 1.32
N LEU A 173 18.24 -22.72 2.42
CA LEU A 173 18.86 -22.32 3.69
C LEU A 173 19.80 -23.42 4.20
N GLY A 174 19.32 -24.66 4.29
CA GLY A 174 20.12 -25.82 4.72
C GLY A 174 21.29 -26.13 3.78
N TYR A 175 21.09 -26.02 2.47
CA TYR A 175 22.12 -26.22 1.45
C TYR A 175 23.25 -25.19 1.60
N LEU A 176 22.91 -23.91 1.62
CA LEU A 176 23.89 -22.81 1.76
C LEU A 176 24.60 -22.88 3.11
N TRP A 177 23.90 -23.21 4.19
CA TRP A 177 24.47 -23.36 5.53
C TRP A 177 25.56 -24.45 5.60
N ARG A 178 25.30 -25.58 4.95
CA ARG A 178 26.23 -26.72 4.92
C ARG A 178 27.39 -26.48 3.98
N ARG A 179 27.15 -25.85 2.81
CA ARG A 179 28.15 -25.72 1.75
C ARG A 179 29.09 -24.56 1.92
N ASP A 180 28.64 -23.43 2.49
CA ASP A 180 29.48 -22.25 2.57
C ASP A 180 29.53 -21.63 3.96
N ARG A 181 30.68 -21.83 4.61
CA ARG A 181 31.00 -21.22 5.91
C ARG A 181 31.06 -19.69 5.83
N ALA A 182 31.48 -19.10 4.71
CA ALA A 182 31.58 -17.66 4.53
C ALA A 182 30.20 -16.97 4.42
N LEU A 183 29.18 -17.70 3.94
CA LEU A 183 27.80 -17.22 3.84
C LEU A 183 26.96 -17.49 5.09
N ARG A 184 27.41 -18.29 6.06
CA ARG A 184 26.62 -18.64 7.26
C ARG A 184 26.05 -17.44 8.00
N ALA A 185 26.83 -16.37 8.15
CA ALA A 185 26.32 -15.14 8.78
C ALA A 185 25.15 -14.52 8.00
N THR A 186 25.26 -14.49 6.67
CA THR A 186 24.20 -14.00 5.77
C THR A 186 22.98 -14.92 5.81
N VAL A 187 23.17 -16.24 5.76
CA VAL A 187 22.08 -17.22 5.81
C VAL A 187 21.36 -17.19 7.16
N ALA A 188 22.09 -17.07 8.27
CA ALA A 188 21.50 -16.87 9.60
C ALA A 188 20.68 -15.58 9.66
N ALA A 189 21.21 -14.48 9.13
CA ALA A 189 20.50 -13.20 9.11
C ALA A 189 19.25 -13.25 8.24
N LEU A 190 19.30 -13.87 7.05
CA LEU A 190 18.14 -14.08 6.19
C LEU A 190 17.08 -14.95 6.90
N GLY A 191 17.47 -16.10 7.44
CA GLY A 191 16.55 -17.01 8.14
C GLY A 191 15.90 -16.35 9.36
N GLY A 192 16.70 -15.67 10.19
CA GLY A 192 16.20 -14.95 11.36
C GLY A 192 15.27 -13.80 10.98
N THR A 193 15.59 -13.04 9.92
CA THR A 193 14.72 -11.98 9.41
C THR A 193 13.39 -12.54 8.91
N ALA A 194 13.40 -13.61 8.11
CA ALA A 194 12.18 -14.26 7.65
C ALA A 194 11.31 -14.75 8.81
N VAL A 195 11.90 -15.41 9.81
CA VAL A 195 11.14 -15.92 10.98
C VAL A 195 10.55 -14.77 11.79
N VAL A 196 11.34 -13.73 12.11
CA VAL A 196 10.86 -12.59 12.90
C VAL A 196 9.68 -11.92 12.19
N PHE A 197 9.81 -11.57 10.91
CA PHE A 197 8.74 -10.87 10.20
C PHE A 197 7.55 -11.78 9.86
N ALA A 198 7.77 -13.08 9.67
CA ALA A 198 6.65 -14.02 9.54
C ALA A 198 5.81 -14.05 10.83
N VAL A 199 6.45 -14.19 11.99
CA VAL A 199 5.75 -14.23 13.29
C VAL A 199 5.07 -12.90 13.59
N LEU A 200 5.74 -11.77 13.34
CA LEU A 200 5.14 -10.45 13.54
C LEU A 200 3.95 -10.20 12.60
N SER A 201 3.97 -10.78 11.39
CA SER A 201 2.87 -10.59 10.43
C SER A 201 1.56 -11.25 10.83
N TRP A 202 1.62 -12.28 11.69
CA TRP A 202 0.43 -12.92 12.27
C TRP A 202 -0.34 -12.01 13.23
N GLY A 203 0.19 -10.81 13.49
CA GLY A 203 -0.49 -9.79 14.27
C GLY A 203 -0.56 -10.12 15.76
N PRO A 204 -1.44 -9.42 16.50
CA PRO A 204 -1.49 -9.51 17.96
C PRO A 204 -2.02 -10.87 18.47
N ARG A 205 -2.81 -11.59 17.66
CA ARG A 205 -3.41 -12.88 18.02
C ARG A 205 -3.30 -13.84 16.85
N ALA A 206 -2.92 -15.09 17.12
CA ALA A 206 -2.77 -16.08 16.06
C ALA A 206 -4.10 -16.34 15.34
N LYS A 207 -4.04 -16.40 14.01
CA LYS A 207 -5.16 -16.70 13.12
C LYS A 207 -4.81 -17.91 12.27
N TRP A 208 -5.69 -18.90 12.22
CA TRP A 208 -5.51 -20.11 11.43
C TRP A 208 -6.77 -20.46 10.65
N ALA A 209 -6.66 -20.48 9.33
CA ALA A 209 -7.74 -20.82 8.40
C ALA A 209 -9.03 -20.01 8.67
N GLY A 210 -8.89 -18.70 8.85
CA GLY A 210 -9.97 -17.74 9.11
C GLY A 210 -10.35 -17.61 10.59
N ARG A 211 -9.89 -18.51 11.47
CA ARG A 211 -10.28 -18.52 12.88
C ARG A 211 -9.22 -17.88 13.77
N HIS A 212 -9.63 -16.88 14.55
CA HIS A 212 -8.79 -16.28 15.57
C HIS A 212 -8.68 -17.20 16.77
N THR A 213 -7.50 -17.20 17.39
CA THR A 213 -7.23 -17.84 18.66
C THR A 213 -7.02 -16.77 19.74
N ASP A 214 -7.19 -17.13 21.01
CA ASP A 214 -6.95 -16.22 22.14
C ASP A 214 -5.46 -16.17 22.55
N THR A 215 -4.57 -16.81 21.79
CA THR A 215 -3.15 -16.86 22.10
C THR A 215 -2.48 -15.52 21.74
N PRO A 216 -1.92 -14.80 22.73
CA PRO A 216 -1.19 -13.56 22.47
C PRO A 216 0.11 -13.83 21.72
N LEU A 217 0.42 -12.99 20.73
CA LEU A 217 1.64 -13.08 19.92
C LEU A 217 2.58 -11.89 20.15
N PRO A 218 3.88 -11.99 19.75
CA PRO A 218 4.88 -10.96 20.00
C PRO A 218 4.52 -9.56 19.48
N PHE A 219 3.67 -9.46 18.44
CA PHE A 219 3.23 -8.17 17.89
C PHE A 219 2.49 -7.31 18.93
N LEU A 220 1.83 -7.91 19.93
CA LEU A 220 1.15 -7.15 21.01
C LEU A 220 2.09 -6.19 21.76
N LEU A 221 3.39 -6.52 21.83
CA LEU A 221 4.39 -5.65 22.47
C LEU A 221 4.68 -4.40 21.64
N LEU A 222 4.37 -4.43 20.34
CA LEU A 222 4.65 -3.37 19.38
C LEU A 222 3.40 -2.58 18.98
N ASP A 223 2.20 -3.13 19.23
CA ASP A 223 0.92 -2.61 18.74
C ASP A 223 0.64 -1.15 19.15
N ASN A 224 1.13 -0.73 20.31
CA ASN A 224 0.95 0.64 20.81
C ASN A 224 2.10 1.59 20.47
N LEU A 225 3.15 1.11 19.79
CA LEU A 225 4.27 1.97 19.44
C LEU A 225 3.87 2.93 18.31
N PRO A 226 4.23 4.22 18.41
CA PRO A 226 4.05 5.16 17.32
C PRO A 226 4.67 4.64 16.03
N VAL A 227 4.06 4.93 14.88
CA VAL A 227 4.46 4.45 13.53
C VAL A 227 4.15 2.97 13.30
N VAL A 228 4.37 2.09 14.26
CA VAL A 228 4.02 0.66 14.13
C VAL A 228 2.51 0.48 14.14
N ASN A 229 1.81 1.20 15.02
CA ASN A 229 0.35 1.23 15.07
C ASN A 229 -0.32 1.81 13.81
N ALA A 230 0.48 2.39 12.90
CA ALA A 230 0.06 2.88 11.60
C ALA A 230 0.33 1.87 10.45
N ALA A 231 1.02 0.76 10.73
CA ALA A 231 1.30 -0.30 9.76
C ALA A 231 0.40 -1.52 10.00
N LEU A 232 -0.13 -2.12 8.95
CA LEU A 232 -0.92 -3.34 9.06
C LEU A 232 0.02 -4.54 9.32
N PRO A 233 -0.25 -5.39 10.33
CA PRO A 233 0.62 -6.52 10.62
C PRO A 233 0.83 -7.44 9.41
N ALA A 234 -0.23 -7.72 8.64
CA ALA A 234 -0.16 -8.53 7.42
C ALA A 234 0.97 -8.09 6.46
N ARG A 235 1.18 -6.77 6.31
CA ARG A 235 2.18 -6.22 5.39
C ARG A 235 3.62 -6.46 5.82
N LEU A 236 3.87 -6.80 7.09
CA LEU A 236 5.20 -7.23 7.52
C LEU A 236 5.63 -8.53 6.80
N ALA A 237 4.68 -9.34 6.33
CA ALA A 237 4.99 -10.53 5.52
C ALA A 237 5.68 -10.17 4.19
N LEU A 238 5.51 -8.94 3.67
CA LEU A 238 6.19 -8.47 2.46
C LEU A 238 7.72 -8.46 2.59
N ILE A 239 8.25 -8.46 3.81
CA ILE A 239 9.70 -8.59 4.06
C ILE A 239 10.20 -10.01 3.80
N VAL A 240 9.35 -11.03 3.93
CA VAL A 240 9.72 -12.44 3.74
C VAL A 240 9.98 -12.75 2.26
N ALA A 241 9.20 -12.15 1.35
CA ALA A 241 9.34 -12.34 -0.10
C ALA A 241 10.75 -12.02 -0.64
N PRO A 242 11.35 -10.83 -0.41
CA PRO A 242 12.72 -10.54 -0.85
C PRO A 242 13.76 -11.42 -0.15
N VAL A 243 13.53 -11.86 1.09
CA VAL A 243 14.41 -12.83 1.76
C VAL A 243 14.46 -14.15 0.99
N PHE A 244 13.31 -14.68 0.57
CA PHE A 244 13.25 -15.88 -0.27
C PHE A 244 13.92 -15.64 -1.62
N GLY A 245 13.68 -14.49 -2.26
CA GLY A 245 14.34 -14.10 -3.50
C GLY A 245 15.87 -14.11 -3.39
N VAL A 246 16.42 -13.56 -2.31
CA VAL A 246 17.88 -13.54 -2.06
C VAL A 246 18.42 -14.94 -1.78
N LEU A 247 17.71 -15.77 -1.00
CA LEU A 247 18.11 -17.16 -0.75
C LEU A 247 18.15 -17.98 -2.05
N LEU A 248 17.13 -17.86 -2.89
CA LEU A 248 17.07 -18.51 -4.19
C LEU A 248 18.20 -18.02 -5.11
N ALA A 249 18.44 -16.71 -5.16
CA ALA A 249 19.50 -16.12 -5.97
C ALA A 249 20.89 -16.64 -5.56
N TYR A 250 21.21 -16.66 -4.25
CA TYR A 250 22.48 -17.24 -3.77
C TYR A 250 22.59 -18.72 -4.08
N THR A 251 21.51 -19.50 -3.92
CA THR A 251 21.53 -20.92 -4.25
C THR A 251 21.79 -21.13 -5.74
N VAL A 252 21.11 -20.40 -6.62
CA VAL A 252 21.31 -20.48 -8.07
C VAL A 252 22.73 -20.07 -8.46
N ASP A 253 23.27 -19.00 -7.87
CA ASP A 253 24.65 -18.57 -8.09
C ASP A 253 25.65 -19.68 -7.75
N ARG A 254 25.44 -20.38 -6.62
CA ARG A 254 26.30 -21.52 -6.23
C ARG A 254 26.13 -22.75 -7.10
N LEU A 255 24.92 -23.08 -7.51
CA LEU A 255 24.68 -24.18 -8.44
C LEU A 255 25.26 -23.91 -9.83
N ARG A 256 25.44 -22.63 -10.22
CA ARG A 256 26.11 -22.25 -11.47
C ARG A 256 27.62 -22.30 -11.33
N ALA A 257 28.16 -21.82 -10.20
CA ALA A 257 29.60 -21.81 -9.94
C ALA A 257 30.18 -23.22 -9.73
N ASP A 258 29.46 -24.11 -9.03
CA ASP A 258 29.82 -25.51 -8.81
C ASP A 258 28.62 -26.44 -9.13
N PRO A 259 28.41 -26.76 -10.42
CA PRO A 259 27.28 -27.56 -10.85
C PRO A 259 27.29 -28.98 -10.25
N PRO A 260 26.13 -29.52 -9.81
CA PRO A 260 26.06 -30.89 -9.33
C PRO A 260 26.54 -31.89 -10.38
N ARG A 261 27.53 -32.74 -10.02
CA ARG A 261 28.09 -33.76 -10.91
C ARG A 261 27.04 -34.77 -11.41
N ARG A 262 26.08 -35.13 -10.55
CA ARG A 262 24.99 -36.06 -10.88
C ARG A 262 23.87 -35.31 -11.59
N ARG A 263 23.56 -35.71 -12.84
CA ARG A 263 22.48 -35.12 -13.66
C ARG A 263 21.13 -35.10 -12.93
N ALA A 264 20.81 -36.16 -12.18
CA ALA A 264 19.58 -36.25 -11.40
C ALA A 264 19.45 -35.13 -10.35
N VAL A 265 20.54 -34.75 -9.67
CA VAL A 265 20.54 -33.67 -8.67
C VAL A 265 20.32 -32.31 -9.32
N ARG A 266 20.93 -32.09 -10.50
CA ARG A 266 20.71 -30.86 -11.28
C ARG A 266 19.25 -30.75 -11.75
N ALA A 267 18.68 -31.86 -12.23
CA ALA A 267 17.27 -31.92 -12.62
C ALA A 267 16.34 -31.68 -11.43
N ALA A 268 16.65 -32.24 -10.24
CA ALA A 268 15.88 -32.02 -9.03
C ALA A 268 15.85 -30.55 -8.59
N TRP A 269 16.97 -29.82 -8.70
CA TRP A 269 16.99 -28.37 -8.45
C TRP A 269 16.16 -27.58 -9.45
N GLY A 270 16.29 -27.90 -10.74
CA GLY A 270 15.48 -27.27 -11.80
C GLY A 270 13.99 -27.51 -11.61
N LEU A 271 13.61 -28.75 -11.31
CA LEU A 271 12.23 -29.13 -11.03
C LEU A 271 11.73 -28.47 -9.74
N GLY A 272 12.53 -28.45 -8.68
CA GLY A 272 12.17 -27.79 -7.42
C GLY A 272 11.89 -26.30 -7.61
N LEU A 273 12.73 -25.59 -8.37
CA LEU A 273 12.51 -24.19 -8.75
C LEU A 273 11.24 -24.02 -9.57
N ALA A 274 11.01 -24.88 -10.57
CA ALA A 274 9.82 -24.83 -11.41
C ALA A 274 8.54 -25.07 -10.59
N VAL A 275 8.51 -26.11 -9.76
CA VAL A 275 7.36 -26.45 -8.90
C VAL A 275 7.11 -25.37 -7.84
N ALA A 276 8.15 -24.70 -7.35
CA ALA A 276 8.00 -23.61 -6.39
C ALA A 276 7.51 -22.29 -7.01
N LEU A 277 7.93 -21.96 -8.22
CA LEU A 277 7.73 -20.63 -8.80
C LEU A 277 6.61 -20.58 -9.86
N LEU A 278 6.40 -21.65 -10.64
CA LEU A 278 5.36 -21.65 -11.67
C LEU A 278 3.94 -21.42 -11.08
N PRO A 279 3.55 -22.06 -9.96
CA PRO A 279 2.24 -21.81 -9.34
C PRO A 279 1.99 -20.33 -8.99
N LEU A 280 3.05 -19.60 -8.66
CA LEU A 280 3.01 -18.21 -8.22
C LEU A 280 3.06 -17.20 -9.37
N LEU A 281 3.21 -17.65 -10.62
CA LEU A 281 3.23 -16.74 -11.76
C LEU A 281 1.93 -15.94 -11.79
N PRO A 282 2.01 -14.59 -11.81
CA PRO A 282 0.84 -13.75 -11.70
C PRO A 282 -0.02 -13.87 -12.95
N THR A 283 -1.34 -13.88 -12.75
CA THR A 283 -2.31 -13.74 -13.84
C THR A 283 -2.77 -12.29 -13.96
N PRO A 284 -3.28 -11.87 -15.14
CA PRO A 284 -3.72 -10.49 -15.34
C PRO A 284 -4.65 -10.01 -14.22
N LEU A 285 -4.59 -8.74 -13.83
CA LEU A 285 -5.55 -8.21 -12.87
C LEU A 285 -6.95 -8.16 -13.49
N LEU A 286 -7.97 -8.36 -12.65
CA LEU A 286 -9.34 -8.10 -13.06
C LEU A 286 -9.52 -6.59 -13.22
N THR A 287 -9.99 -6.18 -14.38
CA THR A 287 -10.23 -4.77 -14.70
C THR A 287 -11.69 -4.59 -15.10
N GLY A 288 -12.35 -3.59 -14.52
CA GLY A 288 -13.64 -3.09 -15.00
C GLY A 288 -13.43 -1.82 -15.83
N VAL A 289 -14.26 -1.64 -16.86
CA VAL A 289 -14.38 -0.33 -17.52
C VAL A 289 -15.12 0.59 -16.55
N ARG A 290 -14.52 1.74 -16.26
CA ARG A 290 -15.19 2.77 -15.46
C ARG A 290 -16.11 3.57 -16.37
N GLU A 291 -17.24 4.02 -15.82
CA GLU A 291 -18.11 4.98 -16.50
C GLU A 291 -17.31 6.23 -16.91
N PRO A 292 -17.61 6.87 -18.05
CA PRO A 292 -16.89 8.05 -18.52
C PRO A 292 -17.04 9.24 -17.55
N VAL A 293 -16.13 10.21 -17.63
CA VAL A 293 -16.31 11.46 -16.88
C VAL A 293 -17.47 12.21 -17.55
N PRO A 294 -18.44 12.77 -16.79
CA PRO A 294 -19.61 13.43 -17.37
C PRO A 294 -19.23 14.54 -18.37
N ALA A 295 -20.01 14.69 -19.44
CA ALA A 295 -19.94 15.80 -20.38
C ALA A 295 -19.96 17.16 -19.65
N PHE A 296 -20.78 17.28 -18.61
CA PHE A 296 -20.82 18.45 -17.73
C PHE A 296 -19.43 18.87 -17.19
N ILE A 297 -18.58 17.91 -16.87
CA ILE A 297 -17.20 18.15 -16.44
C ILE A 297 -16.29 18.30 -17.66
N THR A 298 -16.33 17.36 -18.60
CA THR A 298 -15.37 17.31 -19.71
C THR A 298 -15.49 18.47 -20.68
N ALA A 299 -16.69 19.03 -20.88
CA ALA A 299 -16.94 20.23 -21.68
C ALA A 299 -16.64 21.54 -20.92
N GLY A 300 -16.45 21.48 -19.59
CA GLY A 300 -16.22 22.64 -18.75
C GLY A 300 -17.49 23.40 -18.32
N THR A 301 -18.69 22.86 -18.61
CA THR A 301 -19.99 23.45 -18.25
C THR A 301 -20.10 23.76 -16.76
N TRP A 302 -19.48 22.94 -15.90
CA TRP A 302 -19.48 23.14 -14.44
C TRP A 302 -19.05 24.55 -13.99
N ARG A 303 -18.23 25.25 -14.78
CA ARG A 303 -17.74 26.60 -14.48
C ARG A 303 -18.83 27.66 -14.48
N GLU A 304 -19.94 27.40 -15.15
CA GLU A 304 -21.11 28.29 -15.16
C GLU A 304 -21.91 28.20 -13.85
N TYR A 305 -21.66 27.15 -13.07
CA TYR A 305 -22.43 26.80 -11.88
C TYR A 305 -21.62 26.88 -10.59
N VAL A 306 -20.29 26.95 -10.69
CA VAL A 306 -19.36 26.98 -9.56
C VAL A 306 -18.45 28.18 -9.72
N SER A 307 -18.39 29.01 -8.70
CA SER A 307 -17.48 30.16 -8.63
C SER A 307 -16.01 29.70 -8.76
N PRO A 308 -15.08 30.55 -9.20
CA PRO A 308 -13.66 30.21 -9.22
C PRO A 308 -13.17 29.76 -7.83
N GLY A 309 -12.68 28.51 -7.71
CA GLY A 309 -12.30 27.93 -6.42
C GLY A 309 -13.47 27.57 -5.50
N GLY A 310 -14.70 27.61 -6.02
CA GLY A 310 -15.93 27.19 -5.37
C GLY A 310 -16.01 25.69 -5.13
N THR A 311 -17.05 25.23 -4.43
CA THR A 311 -17.22 23.82 -4.08
C THR A 311 -18.35 23.18 -4.86
N LEU A 312 -18.06 22.06 -5.51
CA LEU A 312 -19.02 21.16 -6.15
C LEU A 312 -18.96 19.82 -5.41
N THR A 313 -20.08 19.13 -5.25
CA THR A 313 -20.07 17.75 -4.73
C THR A 313 -20.77 16.78 -5.66
N PRO A 314 -20.14 15.62 -5.97
CA PRO A 314 -20.85 14.52 -6.62
C PRO A 314 -21.81 13.85 -5.62
N LEU A 315 -22.75 13.08 -6.16
CA LEU A 315 -23.57 12.10 -5.43
C LEU A 315 -23.22 10.66 -5.87
N PRO A 316 -22.96 9.74 -4.92
CA PRO A 316 -22.67 10.02 -3.50
C PRO A 316 -21.39 10.85 -3.33
N LEU A 317 -21.15 11.32 -2.10
CA LEU A 317 -19.93 12.06 -1.77
C LEU A 317 -18.69 11.19 -1.98
N THR A 318 -17.56 11.84 -2.24
CA THR A 318 -16.33 11.15 -2.64
C THR A 318 -15.69 10.40 -1.47
N LEU A 319 -15.44 9.10 -1.62
CA LEU A 319 -14.77 8.22 -0.66
C LEU A 319 -13.94 7.14 -1.38
N ASP A 320 -13.33 6.20 -0.64
CA ASP A 320 -12.62 5.05 -1.22
C ASP A 320 -13.53 4.18 -2.11
N VAL A 321 -14.81 4.10 -1.76
CA VAL A 321 -15.84 3.33 -2.46
C VAL A 321 -16.51 4.10 -3.59
N THR A 322 -16.38 5.42 -3.61
CA THR A 322 -17.01 6.35 -4.58
C THR A 322 -15.99 7.39 -5.06
N PRO A 323 -14.94 6.98 -5.80
CA PRO A 323 -13.80 7.86 -6.08
C PRO A 323 -14.04 8.87 -7.21
N ASP A 324 -15.19 8.83 -7.90
CA ASP A 324 -15.39 9.53 -9.16
C ASP A 324 -15.32 11.07 -9.04
N GLY A 325 -15.70 11.66 -7.91
CA GLY A 325 -15.54 13.11 -7.70
C GLY A 325 -14.09 13.59 -7.77
N GLN A 326 -13.17 12.85 -7.15
CA GLN A 326 -11.73 13.11 -7.26
C GLN A 326 -11.24 12.95 -8.71
N ARG A 327 -11.84 12.02 -9.46
CA ARG A 327 -11.54 11.82 -10.88
C ARG A 327 -12.00 13.00 -11.74
N TRP A 328 -13.18 13.57 -11.45
CA TRP A 328 -13.69 14.76 -12.13
C TRP A 328 -12.80 15.97 -11.87
N GLN A 329 -12.40 16.18 -10.62
CA GLN A 329 -11.46 17.25 -10.24
C GLN A 329 -10.10 17.08 -10.94
N ALA A 330 -9.56 15.86 -10.96
CA ALA A 330 -8.30 15.57 -11.65
C ALA A 330 -8.39 15.82 -13.17
N TYR A 331 -9.53 15.48 -13.79
CA TYR A 331 -9.75 15.75 -15.21
C TYR A 331 -9.73 17.25 -15.50
N ALA A 332 -10.51 18.04 -14.74
CA ALA A 332 -10.60 19.49 -14.92
C ALA A 332 -9.22 20.17 -14.80
N LEU A 333 -8.42 19.75 -13.80
CA LEU A 333 -7.05 20.23 -13.60
C LEU A 333 -6.13 19.85 -14.78
N ALA A 334 -6.13 18.58 -15.20
CA ALA A 334 -5.28 18.10 -16.28
C ALA A 334 -5.59 18.78 -17.64
N HIS A 335 -6.84 19.21 -17.84
CA HIS A 335 -7.31 19.88 -19.06
C HIS A 335 -7.36 21.41 -18.94
N ARG A 336 -6.76 21.99 -17.89
CA ARG A 336 -6.67 23.45 -17.68
C ARG A 336 -8.03 24.15 -17.67
N GLN A 337 -9.06 23.48 -17.16
CA GLN A 337 -10.40 24.06 -17.01
C GLN A 337 -10.56 24.89 -15.74
N GLY A 338 -9.53 24.93 -14.89
CA GLY A 338 -9.58 25.49 -13.54
C GLY A 338 -9.77 24.39 -12.49
N GLU A 339 -10.05 24.81 -11.27
CA GLU A 339 -10.20 23.93 -10.12
C GLU A 339 -11.51 24.24 -9.39
N PHE A 340 -12.20 23.18 -8.97
CA PHE A 340 -13.27 23.24 -7.99
C PHE A 340 -12.87 22.37 -6.79
N ARG A 341 -13.34 22.74 -5.61
CA ARG A 341 -13.21 21.94 -4.40
C ARG A 341 -14.31 20.88 -4.35
N ILE A 342 -14.01 19.76 -3.72
CA ILE A 342 -14.99 18.72 -3.38
C ILE A 342 -14.98 18.51 -1.86
N PRO A 343 -16.13 18.30 -1.21
CA PRO A 343 -16.14 17.81 0.15
C PRO A 343 -15.74 16.32 0.17
N ALA A 344 -15.17 15.89 1.29
CA ALA A 344 -14.65 14.54 1.48
C ALA A 344 -13.56 14.15 0.46
N GLY A 345 -13.34 12.84 0.26
CA GLY A 345 -12.30 12.30 -0.60
C GLY A 345 -11.69 11.02 -0.04
N PHE A 346 -11.01 10.26 -0.91
CA PHE A 346 -10.20 9.13 -0.48
C PHE A 346 -8.86 9.63 0.09
N PHE A 347 -8.84 9.88 1.40
CA PHE A 347 -7.63 10.20 2.18
C PHE A 347 -7.74 9.60 3.58
N LEU A 348 -6.61 9.50 4.30
CA LEU A 348 -6.62 9.20 5.73
C LEU A 348 -6.56 10.51 6.52
N GLY A 349 -7.52 10.71 7.43
CA GLY A 349 -7.65 11.91 8.24
C GLY A 349 -8.03 11.61 9.69
N PRO A 350 -8.05 12.64 10.56
CA PRO A 350 -8.43 12.49 11.95
C PRO A 350 -9.94 12.29 12.12
N GLY A 351 -10.36 11.91 13.33
CA GLY A 351 -11.78 11.79 13.69
C GLY A 351 -12.33 10.36 13.66
N GLY A 352 -11.44 9.36 13.68
CA GLY A 352 -11.80 8.00 14.09
C GLY A 352 -11.93 7.88 15.61
N PRO A 353 -12.41 6.72 16.11
CA PRO A 353 -12.48 6.42 17.55
C PRO A 353 -11.13 6.63 18.23
N ASP A 354 -11.15 7.15 19.46
CA ASP A 354 -9.95 7.42 20.27
C ASP A 354 -8.90 8.34 19.59
N GLY A 355 -9.33 9.16 18.63
CA GLY A 355 -8.46 10.05 17.86
C GLY A 355 -7.63 9.34 16.78
N ARG A 356 -7.95 8.08 16.46
CA ARG A 356 -7.30 7.33 15.39
C ARG A 356 -7.60 7.91 14.01
N GLY A 357 -6.73 7.59 13.06
CA GLY A 357 -6.96 7.86 11.65
C GLY A 357 -8.22 7.15 11.14
N ARG A 358 -8.84 7.70 10.09
CA ARG A 358 -9.97 7.08 9.37
C ARG A 358 -9.92 7.43 7.90
N ILE A 359 -10.65 6.68 7.07
CA ILE A 359 -10.88 7.06 5.68
C ILE A 359 -11.90 8.21 5.63
N GLY A 360 -11.54 9.26 4.88
CA GLY A 360 -12.37 10.44 4.67
C GLY A 360 -12.58 11.27 5.94
N PRO A 361 -13.40 12.33 5.87
CA PRO A 361 -13.77 13.12 7.03
C PRO A 361 -14.73 12.35 7.96
N PRO A 362 -14.96 12.85 9.19
CA PRO A 362 -16.10 12.43 10.00
C PRO A 362 -17.42 12.59 9.21
N PRO A 363 -18.29 11.56 9.18
CA PRO A 363 -19.51 11.59 8.40
C PRO A 363 -20.49 12.61 8.99
N ARG A 364 -21.27 13.21 8.10
CA ARG A 364 -22.32 14.17 8.40
C ARG A 364 -23.69 13.66 7.93
N THR A 365 -24.77 14.37 8.24
CA THR A 365 -26.12 13.86 7.91
C THR A 365 -26.31 13.70 6.41
N PHE A 366 -25.92 14.70 5.60
CA PHE A 366 -26.09 14.62 4.15
C PHE A 366 -25.32 13.46 3.52
N ASP A 367 -24.04 13.28 3.88
CA ASP A 367 -23.22 12.20 3.31
C ASP A 367 -23.76 10.81 3.66
N THR A 368 -24.25 10.63 4.88
CA THR A 368 -24.73 9.35 5.39
C THR A 368 -26.04 8.96 4.71
N LEU A 369 -26.95 9.92 4.50
CA LEU A 369 -28.20 9.68 3.77
C LEU A 369 -27.95 9.32 2.30
N MET A 370 -27.01 10.00 1.64
CA MET A 370 -26.64 9.69 0.26
C MET A 370 -25.97 8.33 0.14
N ASP A 371 -25.03 8.02 1.04
CA ASP A 371 -24.37 6.71 1.09
C ASP A 371 -25.39 5.57 1.31
N GLN A 372 -26.31 5.74 2.25
CA GLN A 372 -27.38 4.76 2.51
C GLN A 372 -28.30 4.58 1.30
N ALA A 373 -28.75 5.68 0.68
CA ALA A 373 -29.66 5.59 -0.46
C ALA A 373 -29.02 4.88 -1.64
N GLY A 374 -27.79 5.27 -2.01
CA GLY A 374 -27.06 4.66 -3.11
C GLY A 374 -26.74 3.18 -2.88
N ARG A 375 -26.34 2.81 -1.65
CA ARG A 375 -26.00 1.42 -1.32
C ARG A 375 -27.19 0.48 -1.22
N THR A 376 -28.32 0.96 -0.70
CA THR A 376 -29.47 0.10 -0.37
C THR A 376 -30.55 0.12 -1.44
N GLY A 377 -30.53 1.11 -2.35
CA GLY A 377 -31.64 1.37 -3.27
C GLY A 377 -32.90 1.91 -2.58
N LEU A 378 -32.85 2.16 -1.26
CA LEU A 378 -33.97 2.63 -0.48
C LEU A 378 -33.86 4.13 -0.23
N VAL A 379 -34.95 4.86 -0.45
CA VAL A 379 -35.04 6.28 -0.10
C VAL A 379 -35.24 6.38 1.43
N PRO A 380 -34.33 7.00 2.18
CA PRO A 380 -34.49 7.20 3.62
C PRO A 380 -35.73 8.02 3.96
N ILE A 381 -36.22 7.88 5.19
CA ILE A 381 -37.30 8.73 5.70
C ILE A 381 -36.76 10.17 5.84
N VAL A 382 -37.26 11.07 4.99
CA VAL A 382 -36.89 12.48 5.02
C VAL A 382 -37.85 13.25 5.93
N THR A 383 -37.29 13.90 6.93
CA THR A 383 -38.02 14.79 7.87
C THR A 383 -37.54 16.23 7.70
N GLU A 384 -38.25 17.20 8.27
CA GLU A 384 -37.78 18.59 8.35
C GLU A 384 -36.40 18.70 9.02
N GLY A 385 -36.15 17.85 10.04
CA GLY A 385 -34.84 17.74 10.69
C GLY A 385 -33.75 17.26 9.73
N SER A 386 -34.04 16.25 8.91
CA SER A 386 -33.14 15.72 7.88
C SER A 386 -32.77 16.79 6.85
N ILE A 387 -33.76 17.57 6.39
CA ILE A 387 -33.57 18.68 5.45
C ILE A 387 -32.67 19.74 6.07
N ARG A 388 -33.00 20.20 7.28
CA ARG A 388 -32.24 21.26 7.97
C ARG A 388 -30.78 20.86 8.20
N LEU A 389 -30.53 19.64 8.69
CA LEU A 389 -29.16 19.15 8.94
C LEU A 389 -28.39 18.98 7.63
N SER A 390 -29.03 18.45 6.59
CA SER A 390 -28.40 18.29 5.26
C SER A 390 -27.99 19.63 4.65
N LEU A 391 -28.86 20.65 4.70
CA LEU A 391 -28.52 21.99 4.23
C LEU A 391 -27.42 22.63 5.08
N ALA A 392 -27.40 22.38 6.39
CA ALA A 392 -26.31 22.84 7.26
C ALA A 392 -24.96 22.19 6.91
N ASP A 393 -24.95 20.92 6.51
CA ASP A 393 -23.74 20.22 6.06
C ASP A 393 -23.22 20.79 4.74
N LEU A 394 -24.10 20.99 3.76
CA LEU A 394 -23.74 21.59 2.48
C LEU A 394 -23.18 23.02 2.65
N ARG A 395 -23.79 23.83 3.52
CA ARG A 395 -23.29 25.16 3.87
C ARG A 395 -21.97 25.12 4.63
N TYR A 396 -21.78 24.16 5.53
CA TYR A 396 -20.52 23.98 6.25
C TYR A 396 -19.34 23.74 5.29
N TRP A 397 -19.57 22.99 4.20
CA TRP A 397 -18.57 22.77 3.15
C TRP A 397 -18.55 23.85 2.06
N GLY A 398 -19.45 24.83 2.14
CA GLY A 398 -19.62 25.87 1.12
C GLY A 398 -19.96 25.31 -0.25
N VAL A 399 -20.72 24.21 -0.32
CA VAL A 399 -21.16 23.58 -1.58
C VAL A 399 -22.08 24.56 -2.30
N GLU A 400 -21.77 24.86 -3.56
CA GLU A 400 -22.59 25.69 -4.44
C GLU A 400 -23.55 24.82 -5.26
N VAL A 401 -23.07 23.66 -5.72
CA VAL A 401 -23.87 22.69 -6.48
C VAL A 401 -23.61 21.25 -6.07
N VAL A 402 -24.70 20.48 -6.06
CA VAL A 402 -24.72 19.03 -5.91
C VAL A 402 -24.99 18.42 -7.29
N VAL A 403 -24.20 17.44 -7.69
CA VAL A 403 -24.21 16.88 -9.05
C VAL A 403 -24.34 15.35 -8.98
N LEU A 404 -25.30 14.79 -9.72
CA LEU A 404 -25.47 13.36 -9.91
C LEU A 404 -25.35 13.05 -11.40
N ALA A 405 -24.36 12.24 -11.78
CA ALA A 405 -24.23 11.75 -13.14
C ALA A 405 -25.32 10.73 -13.49
N ASP A 406 -25.62 10.55 -14.77
CA ASP A 406 -26.59 9.56 -15.25
C ASP A 406 -26.33 8.13 -14.78
N ARG A 407 -25.05 7.80 -14.63
CA ARG A 407 -24.60 6.53 -14.09
C ARG A 407 -23.56 6.78 -13.03
N VAL A 408 -23.66 6.04 -11.94
CA VAL A 408 -22.72 6.14 -10.82
C VAL A 408 -22.14 4.77 -10.55
N HIS A 409 -20.81 4.72 -10.44
CA HIS A 409 -20.11 3.47 -10.19
C HIS A 409 -19.53 3.43 -8.77
N GLY A 410 -19.86 2.38 -8.02
CA GLY A 410 -19.22 2.08 -6.74
C GLY A 410 -18.09 1.07 -6.92
N ALA A 411 -16.96 1.30 -6.25
CA ALA A 411 -15.76 0.45 -6.38
C ALA A 411 -15.92 -0.95 -5.76
N LYS A 412 -16.91 -1.13 -4.86
CA LYS A 412 -17.15 -2.40 -4.14
C LYS A 412 -18.53 -2.99 -4.40
N TYR A 413 -19.50 -2.19 -4.81
CA TYR A 413 -20.89 -2.57 -5.04
C TYR A 413 -21.51 -1.58 -6.03
N ASP A 414 -22.56 -2.02 -6.73
CA ASP A 414 -23.34 -1.14 -7.59
C ASP A 414 -24.11 -0.12 -6.74
N LEU A 415 -24.33 1.07 -7.30
CA LEU A 415 -25.04 2.17 -6.64
C LEU A 415 -26.35 2.42 -7.37
N ASP A 416 -27.40 2.70 -6.62
CA ASP A 416 -28.72 3.01 -7.18
C ASP A 416 -28.86 4.53 -7.41
N GLU A 417 -28.73 4.95 -8.67
CA GLU A 417 -28.82 6.35 -9.07
C GLU A 417 -30.21 6.95 -8.85
N ASP A 418 -31.27 6.14 -8.94
CA ASP A 418 -32.65 6.57 -8.76
C ASP A 418 -32.97 6.82 -7.28
N ALA A 419 -32.46 6.00 -6.37
CA ALA A 419 -32.54 6.21 -4.94
C ALA A 419 -31.76 7.47 -4.54
N LEU A 420 -30.56 7.69 -5.10
CA LEU A 420 -29.79 8.91 -4.90
C LEU A 420 -30.56 10.14 -5.37
N ARG A 421 -31.07 10.11 -6.61
CA ARG A 421 -31.85 11.21 -7.20
C ARG A 421 -33.09 11.53 -6.37
N ARG A 422 -33.88 10.52 -5.99
CA ARG A 422 -35.11 10.71 -5.19
C ARG A 422 -34.79 11.25 -3.80
N THR A 423 -33.75 10.75 -3.16
CA THR A 423 -33.34 11.23 -1.82
C THR A 423 -32.83 12.66 -1.88
N ALA A 424 -31.98 13.00 -2.85
CA ALA A 424 -31.52 14.37 -3.06
C ALA A 424 -32.69 15.31 -3.39
N THR A 425 -33.65 14.85 -4.20
CA THR A 425 -34.86 15.63 -4.53
C THR A 425 -35.72 15.89 -3.30
N ALA A 426 -35.89 14.90 -2.43
CA ALA A 426 -36.64 15.06 -1.18
C ALA A 426 -35.95 16.02 -0.19
N LEU A 427 -34.61 16.09 -0.22
CA LEU A 427 -33.83 16.97 0.67
C LEU A 427 -33.66 18.40 0.13
N LEU A 428 -33.49 18.55 -1.18
CA LEU A 428 -33.04 19.81 -1.83
C LEU A 428 -34.08 20.41 -2.79
N GLY A 429 -35.19 19.71 -3.05
CA GLY A 429 -36.18 20.10 -4.04
C GLY A 429 -35.88 19.56 -5.45
N PRO A 430 -36.64 19.99 -6.48
CA PRO A 430 -36.52 19.46 -7.83
C PRO A 430 -35.15 19.76 -8.46
N PRO A 431 -34.50 18.77 -9.13
CA PRO A 431 -33.25 19.00 -9.84
C PRO A 431 -33.45 19.75 -11.17
N GLN A 432 -32.37 20.36 -11.64
CA GLN A 432 -32.21 20.80 -13.02
C GLN A 432 -31.45 19.73 -13.82
N ARG A 433 -31.86 19.50 -15.07
CA ARG A 433 -31.08 18.70 -16.01
C ARG A 433 -30.09 19.59 -16.75
N VAL A 434 -28.80 19.24 -16.73
CA VAL A 434 -27.72 19.95 -17.45
C VAL A 434 -26.82 18.90 -18.07
N ASP A 435 -26.62 18.95 -19.39
CA ASP A 435 -25.88 17.91 -20.13
C ASP A 435 -26.34 16.49 -19.73
N ASP A 436 -25.42 15.69 -19.19
CA ASP A 436 -25.58 14.32 -18.73
C ASP A 436 -25.63 14.18 -17.20
N VAL A 437 -25.97 15.27 -16.48
CA VAL A 437 -26.08 15.28 -15.02
C VAL A 437 -27.40 15.89 -14.50
N TRP A 438 -27.81 15.46 -13.31
CA TRP A 438 -28.80 16.14 -12.48
C TRP A 438 -28.08 17.09 -11.51
N LEU A 439 -28.56 18.32 -11.41
CA LEU A 439 -27.93 19.39 -10.65
C LEU A 439 -28.92 20.01 -9.67
N TRP A 440 -28.48 20.20 -8.42
CA TRP A 440 -29.17 21.01 -7.41
C TRP A 440 -28.28 22.18 -7.02
N ARG A 441 -28.83 23.39 -7.07
CA ARG A 441 -28.16 24.58 -6.53
C ARG A 441 -28.42 24.67 -5.04
N VAL A 442 -27.38 24.85 -4.26
CA VAL A 442 -27.50 25.08 -2.82
C VAL A 442 -27.70 26.58 -2.61
N PRO A 443 -28.79 27.02 -1.95
CA PRO A 443 -28.98 28.43 -1.66
C PRO A 443 -27.82 28.97 -0.81
N PRO A 444 -27.32 30.18 -1.08
CA PRO A 444 -26.34 30.83 -0.22
C PRO A 444 -26.89 30.92 1.21
N ALA A 445 -25.96 30.87 2.18
CA ALA A 445 -26.27 30.84 3.61
C ALA A 445 -26.96 32.13 4.09
#